data_AF-A0A0K2ZNQ5-F1
#
_entry.id   AF-A0A0K2ZNQ5-F1
#
_cell.length_a   1.000
_cell.length_b   1.000
_cell.length_c   1.000
_cell.angle_alpha   90.00
_cell.angle_beta   90.00
_cell.angle_gamma   90.00
#
_symmetry.space_group_name_H-M   'P 1'
#
loop_
_entity.id
_entity.type
_entity.pdbx_description
1 polymer ?
#
loop_
_entity_poly.entity_id
_entity_poly.type
_entity_poly.pdbx_seq_one_letter_code
_entity_poly.pdbx_strand_id
1 'polypeptide(L)'
;MLAQFGSQWNSFGTVAHSQGGMAALHLYSYYWSGLDNASGGLVMQSLGTPYQGNNLSGILATMGSWFGVGCGSNSDMTYDGAKAWLAGIPSSARALVNYYTTSFAKTRWYKNDYCNAASDLVLDDPEDGMVEQVNAQLPGGVNRGHTTGQCHTTGMRDPAQYLDASRNATMNANAAR
;
A
#
# COMPACT_ATOMS: atom_id res chain seq x y z
N MET A 1 -0.87 -12.70 12.19
CA MET A 1 -0.02 -12.46 11.00
C MET A 1 -0.68 -13.03 9.76
N LEU A 2 -0.47 -12.45 8.56
CA LEU A 2 -1.09 -12.87 7.29
C LEU A 2 -0.88 -14.36 6.99
N ALA A 3 0.34 -14.87 7.17
CA ALA A 3 0.69 -16.27 6.95
C ALA A 3 -0.19 -17.23 7.80
N GLN A 4 -0.32 -16.94 9.09
CA GLN A 4 -1.10 -17.74 10.04
C GLN A 4 -2.60 -17.71 9.73
N PHE A 5 -3.12 -16.54 9.33
CA PHE A 5 -4.52 -16.47 8.92
C PHE A 5 -4.72 -17.27 7.63
N GLY A 6 -3.88 -17.04 6.62
CA GLY A 6 -3.93 -17.66 5.30
C GLY A 6 -3.72 -19.19 5.30
N SER A 7 -3.03 -19.76 6.30
CA SER A 7 -2.75 -21.20 6.37
C SER A 7 -4.00 -22.06 6.56
N GLN A 8 -5.17 -21.46 6.78
CA GLN A 8 -6.46 -22.14 6.82
C GLN A 8 -6.99 -22.52 5.42
N TRP A 9 -6.41 -21.94 4.36
CA TRP A 9 -6.84 -22.16 2.98
C TRP A 9 -5.70 -22.71 2.12
N ASN A 10 -6.02 -23.72 1.31
CA ASN A 10 -5.07 -24.30 0.36
C ASN A 10 -4.73 -23.35 -0.79
N SER A 11 -5.62 -22.39 -1.08
CA SER A 11 -5.44 -21.37 -2.12
C SER A 11 -6.13 -20.08 -1.69
N PHE A 12 -5.45 -18.93 -1.82
CA PHE A 12 -6.05 -17.62 -1.57
C PHE A 12 -5.38 -16.53 -2.42
N GLY A 13 -6.09 -15.43 -2.64
CA GLY A 13 -5.51 -14.19 -3.15
C GLY A 13 -5.58 -13.08 -2.09
N THR A 14 -4.89 -11.97 -2.32
CA THR A 14 -4.88 -10.85 -1.38
C THR A 14 -5.39 -9.56 -2.02
N VAL A 15 -6.17 -8.81 -1.24
CA VAL A 15 -6.43 -7.38 -1.42
C VAL A 15 -5.90 -6.71 -0.16
N ALA A 16 -4.84 -5.93 -0.30
CA ALA A 16 -4.11 -5.41 0.83
C ALA A 16 -4.03 -3.88 0.81
N HIS A 17 -4.00 -3.28 2.00
CA HIS A 17 -3.88 -1.85 2.17
C HIS A 17 -2.56 -1.52 2.87
N SER A 18 -1.92 -0.39 2.51
CA SER A 18 -0.73 0.11 3.20
C SER A 18 0.39 -0.96 3.25
N GLN A 19 1.02 -1.17 4.40
CA GLN A 19 2.05 -2.21 4.60
C GLN A 19 1.60 -3.64 4.25
N GLY A 20 0.29 -3.90 4.19
CA GLY A 20 -0.25 -5.21 3.83
C GLY A 20 0.19 -5.68 2.43
N GLY A 21 0.38 -4.76 1.48
CA GLY A 21 0.86 -5.09 0.14
C GLY A 21 2.31 -5.58 0.13
N MET A 22 3.17 -5.01 0.98
CA MET A 22 4.54 -5.49 1.19
C MET A 22 4.52 -6.85 1.90
N ALA A 23 3.66 -7.02 2.90
CA ALA A 23 3.53 -8.27 3.64
C ALA A 23 3.07 -9.44 2.74
N ALA A 24 2.10 -9.20 1.84
CA ALA A 24 1.65 -10.20 0.89
C ALA A 24 2.76 -10.59 -0.11
N LEU A 25 3.48 -9.59 -0.65
CA LEU A 25 4.59 -9.83 -1.58
C LEU A 25 5.76 -10.56 -0.90
N HIS A 26 6.07 -10.19 0.35
CA HIS A 26 7.09 -10.87 1.14
C HIS A 26 6.69 -12.31 1.45
N LEU A 27 5.41 -12.55 1.79
CA LEU A 27 4.88 -13.90 2.00
C LEU A 27 5.09 -14.76 0.75
N TYR A 28 4.63 -14.29 -0.41
CA TYR A 28 4.79 -15.00 -1.67
C TYR A 28 6.26 -15.23 -2.07
N SER A 29 7.15 -14.29 -1.73
CA SER A 29 8.56 -14.38 -2.15
C SER A 29 9.38 -15.37 -1.34
N TYR A 30 9.04 -15.59 -0.06
CA TYR A 30 9.90 -16.31 0.88
C TYR A 30 9.24 -17.50 1.58
N TYR A 31 7.93 -17.65 1.49
CA TYR A 31 7.21 -18.69 2.19
C TYR A 31 6.20 -19.38 1.29
N TRP A 32 6.18 -20.71 1.34
CA TRP A 32 5.11 -21.47 0.73
C TRP A 32 3.79 -21.19 1.46
N SER A 33 2.76 -20.84 0.70
CA SER A 33 1.44 -20.49 1.21
C SER A 33 0.34 -20.78 0.18
N GLY A 34 -0.91 -20.47 0.51
CA GLY A 34 -2.01 -20.56 -0.46
C GLY A 34 -1.87 -19.59 -1.65
N LEU A 35 -0.97 -18.59 -1.60
CA LEU A 35 -0.70 -17.73 -2.76
C LEU A 35 0.00 -18.49 -3.89
N ASP A 36 0.79 -19.52 -3.58
CA ASP A 36 1.48 -20.35 -4.58
C ASP A 36 0.49 -21.22 -5.38
N ASN A 37 -0.63 -21.57 -4.75
CA ASN A 37 -1.72 -22.34 -5.36
C ASN A 37 -2.82 -21.44 -5.95
N ALA A 38 -2.63 -20.12 -5.98
CA ALA A 38 -3.62 -19.19 -6.48
C ALA A 38 -3.76 -19.30 -8.00
N SER A 39 -4.98 -19.54 -8.50
CA SER A 39 -5.28 -19.54 -9.94
C SER A 39 -6.60 -18.84 -10.25
N GLY A 40 -6.87 -18.56 -11.53
CA GLY A 40 -8.07 -17.87 -12.02
C GLY A 40 -8.02 -16.35 -11.87
N GLY A 41 -8.03 -15.86 -10.63
CA GLY A 41 -7.97 -14.43 -10.30
C GLY A 41 -6.56 -13.90 -10.05
N LEU A 42 -6.43 -12.57 -9.91
CA LEU A 42 -5.17 -11.90 -9.57
C LEU A 42 -4.67 -12.38 -8.20
N VAL A 43 -3.37 -12.69 -8.10
CA VAL A 43 -2.78 -13.28 -6.89
C VAL A 43 -2.65 -12.25 -5.77
N MET A 44 -2.06 -11.10 -6.09
CA MET A 44 -1.82 -10.03 -5.13
C MET A 44 -2.33 -8.71 -5.68
N GLN A 45 -3.18 -8.04 -4.91
CA GLN A 45 -3.64 -6.70 -5.17
C GLN A 45 -3.37 -5.80 -3.96
N SER A 46 -3.03 -4.54 -4.22
CA SER A 46 -2.78 -3.58 -3.15
C SER A 46 -3.24 -2.17 -3.45
N LEU A 47 -3.39 -1.38 -2.39
CA LEU A 47 -3.80 0.00 -2.42
C LEU A 47 -2.97 0.82 -1.43
N GLY A 48 -2.32 1.88 -1.93
CA GLY A 48 -1.54 2.81 -1.11
C GLY A 48 -0.36 2.16 -0.39
N THR A 49 0.24 1.12 -0.97
CA THR A 49 1.39 0.46 -0.36
C THR A 49 2.67 1.25 -0.61
N PRO A 50 3.49 1.54 0.43
CA PRO A 50 4.78 2.23 0.30
C PRO A 50 5.87 1.29 -0.21
N TYR A 51 5.77 0.81 -1.45
CA TYR A 51 6.71 -0.18 -1.99
C TYR A 51 8.16 0.30 -2.02
N GLN A 52 8.39 1.61 -2.15
CA GLN A 52 9.71 2.24 -2.03
C GLN A 52 9.84 3.07 -0.75
N GLY A 53 9.07 2.72 0.28
CA GLY A 53 9.14 3.29 1.61
C GLY A 53 8.37 4.61 1.76
N ASN A 54 8.47 5.19 2.94
CA ASN A 54 7.96 6.50 3.30
C ASN A 54 8.86 7.13 4.36
N ASN A 55 8.58 8.39 4.71
CA ASN A 55 9.22 9.06 5.83
C ASN A 55 8.66 8.54 7.17
N LEU A 56 8.97 7.28 7.51
CA LEU A 56 8.48 6.61 8.71
C LEU A 56 8.78 7.42 9.99
N SER A 57 9.96 8.04 10.09
CA SER A 57 10.33 8.86 11.24
C SER A 57 9.46 10.13 11.34
N GLY A 58 9.26 10.82 10.22
CA GLY A 58 8.40 12.00 10.16
C GLY A 58 6.95 11.66 10.46
N ILE A 59 6.41 10.60 9.85
CA ILE A 59 5.04 10.16 10.07
C ILE A 59 4.83 9.67 11.51
N LEU A 60 5.76 8.93 12.11
CA LEU A 60 5.65 8.49 13.50
C LEU A 60 5.69 9.67 14.48
N ALA A 61 6.61 10.62 14.28
CA ALA A 61 6.72 11.81 15.11
C ALA A 61 5.46 12.68 15.06
N THR A 62 4.80 12.69 13.90
CA THR A 62 3.73 13.63 13.62
C THR A 62 2.32 13.00 13.72
N MET A 63 2.21 11.69 13.53
CA MET A 63 0.95 10.95 13.33
C MET A 63 0.94 9.63 14.08
N GLY A 64 1.67 9.55 15.20
CA GLY A 64 1.83 8.34 16.02
C GLY A 64 0.51 7.69 16.49
N SER A 65 -0.60 8.43 16.54
CA SER A 65 -1.93 7.87 16.81
C SER A 65 -2.48 7.00 15.67
N TRP A 66 -2.11 7.30 14.41
CA TRP A 66 -2.53 6.52 13.22
C TRP A 66 -1.63 5.32 12.96
N PHE A 67 -0.36 5.40 13.38
CA PHE A 67 0.53 4.24 13.45
C PHE A 67 0.26 3.35 14.67
N GLY A 68 -0.37 3.86 15.73
CA GLY A 68 -0.47 3.19 17.03
C GLY A 68 -1.59 2.16 17.20
N VAL A 69 -2.56 2.07 16.28
CA VAL A 69 -3.67 1.11 16.39
C VAL A 69 -3.47 -0.05 15.42
N GLY A 70 -2.52 -0.94 15.75
CA GLY A 70 -2.37 -2.25 15.11
C GLY A 70 -1.31 -2.38 14.00
N CYS A 71 -0.64 -1.30 13.62
CA CYS A 71 0.46 -1.31 12.64
C CYS A 71 1.79 -1.07 13.38
N GLY A 72 2.55 -2.11 13.71
CA GLY A 72 3.87 -1.93 14.32
C GLY A 72 4.81 -1.13 13.40
N SER A 73 5.76 -0.38 13.97
CA SER A 73 6.81 0.27 13.17
C SER A 73 7.73 -0.80 12.54
N ASN A 74 7.92 -0.74 11.23
CA ASN A 74 8.81 -1.63 10.50
C ASN A 74 9.91 -0.80 9.81
N SER A 75 11.17 -1.09 10.11
CA SER A 75 12.33 -0.44 9.46
C SER A 75 12.29 -0.56 7.93
N ASP A 76 11.70 -1.63 7.41
CA ASP A 76 11.54 -1.85 5.96
C ASP A 76 10.60 -0.83 5.30
N MET A 77 9.84 -0.06 6.09
CA MET A 77 9.02 1.03 5.55
C MET A 77 9.77 2.35 5.39
N THR A 78 10.98 2.49 5.94
CA THR A 78 11.83 3.64 5.60
C THR A 78 12.25 3.56 4.13
N TYR A 79 12.63 4.68 3.51
CA TYR A 79 13.12 4.66 2.11
C TYR A 79 14.28 3.68 1.91
N ASP A 80 15.28 3.71 2.80
CA ASP A 80 16.44 2.80 2.72
C ASP A 80 16.06 1.35 3.02
N GLY A 81 15.20 1.13 4.04
CA GLY A 81 14.70 -0.20 4.37
C GLY A 81 13.90 -0.81 3.23
N ALA A 82 13.01 -0.04 2.60
CA ALA A 82 12.20 -0.50 1.47
C ALA A 82 13.07 -0.80 0.25
N LYS A 83 14.10 0.01 0.00
CA LYS A 83 15.08 -0.23 -1.06
C LYS A 83 15.85 -1.54 -0.82
N ALA A 84 16.32 -1.77 0.41
CA ALA A 84 17.01 -3.00 0.79
C ALA A 84 16.08 -4.22 0.69
N TRP A 85 14.85 -4.11 1.19
CA TRP A 85 13.82 -5.14 1.08
C TRP A 85 13.50 -5.45 -0.38
N LEU A 86 13.24 -4.43 -1.22
CA LEU A 86 12.97 -4.61 -2.65
C LEU A 86 14.13 -5.32 -3.34
N ALA A 87 15.38 -5.03 -3.01
CA ALA A 87 16.54 -5.71 -3.60
C ALA A 87 16.48 -7.24 -3.42
N GLY A 88 15.84 -7.72 -2.35
CA GLY A 88 15.61 -9.14 -2.11
C GLY A 88 14.38 -9.74 -2.81
N ILE A 89 13.41 -8.92 -3.24
CA ILE A 89 12.16 -9.40 -3.84
C ILE A 89 12.36 -9.70 -5.34
N PRO A 90 12.12 -10.95 -5.80
CA PRO A 90 12.26 -11.32 -7.22
C PRO A 90 11.34 -10.51 -8.14
N SER A 91 11.82 -10.13 -9.32
CA SER A 91 11.01 -9.38 -10.31
C SER A 91 9.77 -10.15 -10.77
N SER A 92 9.86 -11.49 -10.86
CA SER A 92 8.72 -12.36 -11.17
C SER A 92 7.61 -12.28 -10.11
N ALA A 93 7.96 -12.18 -8.84
CA ALA A 93 7.00 -11.99 -7.75
C ALA A 93 6.36 -10.60 -7.82
N ARG A 94 7.15 -9.55 -8.10
CA ARG A 94 6.63 -8.19 -8.27
C ARG A 94 5.62 -8.10 -9.41
N ALA A 95 5.88 -8.80 -10.52
CA ALA A 95 5.00 -8.81 -11.70
C ALA A 95 3.59 -9.39 -11.43
N LEU A 96 3.40 -10.13 -10.34
CA LEU A 96 2.09 -10.63 -9.93
C LEU A 96 1.27 -9.61 -9.12
N VAL A 97 1.90 -8.53 -8.68
CA VAL A 97 1.26 -7.49 -7.87
C VAL A 97 0.55 -6.48 -8.74
N ASN A 98 -0.76 -6.34 -8.53
CA ASN A 98 -1.61 -5.35 -9.16
C ASN A 98 -1.97 -4.27 -8.16
N TYR A 99 -1.41 -3.07 -8.31
CA TYR A 99 -1.51 -2.04 -7.27
C TYR A 99 -2.16 -0.76 -7.78
N TYR A 100 -2.83 -0.07 -6.87
CA TYR A 100 -3.36 1.27 -7.07
C TYR A 100 -2.65 2.24 -6.13
N THR A 101 -2.45 3.47 -6.61
CA THR A 101 -1.93 4.56 -5.78
C THR A 101 -2.98 5.66 -5.66
N THR A 102 -2.89 6.47 -4.61
CA THR A 102 -3.76 7.63 -4.44
C THR A 102 -2.95 8.86 -4.08
N SER A 103 -3.60 10.01 -4.17
CA SER A 103 -3.11 11.25 -3.59
C SER A 103 -4.26 12.16 -3.22
N PHE A 104 -3.99 13.20 -2.45
CA PHE A 104 -4.92 14.28 -2.18
C PHE A 104 -5.42 14.97 -3.48
N ALA A 105 -6.60 15.59 -3.43
CA ALA A 105 -7.13 16.40 -4.52
C ALA A 105 -6.38 17.72 -4.64
N LYS A 106 -5.94 18.09 -5.85
CA LYS A 106 -5.45 19.45 -6.13
C LYS A 106 -6.65 20.36 -6.39
N THR A 107 -7.05 21.17 -5.41
CA THR A 107 -8.23 22.05 -5.58
C THR A 107 -7.90 23.35 -6.31
N ARG A 108 -6.84 24.08 -5.88
CA ARG A 108 -6.29 25.28 -6.54
C ARG A 108 -4.79 25.36 -6.25
N TRP A 109 -4.01 26.04 -7.10
CA TRP A 109 -2.55 26.22 -6.92
C TRP A 109 -2.14 26.89 -5.59
N TYR A 110 -3.08 27.52 -4.89
CA TYR A 110 -2.85 28.26 -3.64
C TYR A 110 -3.68 27.74 -2.45
N LYS A 111 -4.47 26.68 -2.65
CA LYS A 111 -5.30 26.09 -1.59
C LYS A 111 -5.26 24.57 -1.69
N ASN A 112 -4.61 24.00 -0.69
CA ASN A 112 -4.73 22.64 -0.22
C ASN A 112 -4.11 21.60 -1.15
N ASP A 113 -2.95 21.16 -0.71
CA ASP A 113 -1.99 20.27 -1.32
C ASP A 113 -1.58 19.14 -0.36
N TYR A 114 -2.36 18.85 0.68
CA TYR A 114 -2.04 17.75 1.62
C TYR A 114 -3.24 16.98 2.14
N CYS A 115 -3.06 15.70 2.46
CA CYS A 115 -4.03 14.90 3.20
C CYS A 115 -4.08 15.21 4.69
N ASN A 116 -2.93 15.58 5.27
CA ASN A 116 -2.80 16.00 6.66
C ASN A 116 -1.72 17.09 6.76
N ALA A 117 -2.03 18.21 7.43
CA ALA A 117 -1.12 19.36 7.52
C ALA A 117 0.22 19.03 8.20
N ALA A 118 0.26 17.92 8.91
CA ALA A 118 1.40 17.48 9.66
C ALA A 118 2.21 16.42 8.86
N SER A 119 1.58 15.61 8.00
CA SER A 119 2.30 14.81 6.99
C SER A 119 2.95 15.68 5.92
N ASP A 120 2.30 16.79 5.55
CA ASP A 120 2.76 17.80 4.59
C ASP A 120 4.17 18.35 4.89
N LEU A 121 4.53 18.43 6.18
CA LEU A 121 5.85 18.92 6.59
C LEU A 121 7.00 17.93 6.32
N VAL A 122 6.66 16.68 6.03
CA VAL A 122 7.62 15.56 6.02
C VAL A 122 7.50 14.65 4.79
N LEU A 123 6.51 14.87 3.93
CA LEU A 123 6.29 14.14 2.68
C LEU A 123 6.32 15.10 1.50
N ASP A 124 6.89 14.67 0.38
CA ASP A 124 6.83 15.43 -0.86
C ASP A 124 5.48 15.23 -1.58
N ASP A 125 5.02 16.29 -2.24
CA ASP A 125 3.79 16.23 -3.01
C ASP A 125 3.97 15.63 -4.42
N PRO A 126 2.95 14.91 -4.92
CA PRO A 126 1.69 14.58 -4.24
C PRO A 126 1.80 13.32 -3.36
N GLU A 127 1.07 13.33 -2.25
CA GLU A 127 1.02 12.26 -1.23
C GLU A 127 -0.41 11.84 -0.89
N ASP A 128 -0.56 10.70 -0.21
CA ASP A 128 -1.85 10.24 0.31
C ASP A 128 -2.02 10.47 1.82
N GLY A 129 -1.11 11.17 2.50
CA GLY A 129 -1.11 11.32 3.96
C GLY A 129 -0.09 10.42 4.65
N MET A 130 0.42 9.39 3.97
CA MET A 130 1.41 8.44 4.50
C MET A 130 2.48 8.04 3.49
N VAL A 131 2.21 8.18 2.20
CA VAL A 131 3.08 7.71 1.12
C VAL A 131 3.09 8.74 0.00
N GLU A 132 4.28 9.20 -0.40
CA GLU A 132 4.44 9.96 -1.63
C GLU A 132 4.08 9.11 -2.85
N GLN A 133 3.42 9.70 -3.84
CA GLN A 133 3.02 8.98 -5.05
C GLN A 133 4.21 8.28 -5.74
N VAL A 134 5.38 8.91 -5.72
CA VAL A 134 6.61 8.36 -6.33
C VAL A 134 7.12 7.14 -5.55
N ASN A 135 6.95 7.12 -4.23
CA ASN A 135 7.36 6.00 -3.38
C ASN A 135 6.30 4.88 -3.27
N ALA A 136 5.05 5.17 -3.65
CA ALA A 136 4.00 4.15 -3.79
C ALA A 136 4.20 3.23 -5.01
N GLN A 137 5.15 3.54 -5.91
CA GLN A 137 5.39 2.73 -7.11
C GLN A 137 6.13 1.43 -6.77
N LEU A 138 5.75 0.33 -7.43
CA LEU A 138 6.46 -0.95 -7.39
C LEU A 138 7.17 -1.18 -8.74
N PRO A 139 8.51 -1.04 -8.81
CA PRO A 139 9.26 -1.37 -10.02
C PRO A 139 9.06 -2.84 -10.41
N GLY A 140 8.54 -3.08 -11.63
CA GLY A 140 8.20 -4.40 -12.16
C GLY A 140 6.81 -4.92 -11.77
N GLY A 141 6.03 -4.18 -10.97
CA GLY A 141 4.63 -4.47 -10.68
C GLY A 141 3.66 -3.87 -11.70
N VAL A 142 2.40 -4.27 -11.61
CA VAL A 142 1.33 -3.80 -12.51
C VAL A 142 0.58 -2.65 -11.85
N ASN A 143 0.92 -1.40 -12.21
CA ASN A 143 0.16 -0.23 -11.77
C ASN A 143 -1.21 -0.20 -12.50
N ARG A 144 -2.30 -0.25 -11.72
CA ARG A 144 -3.67 -0.29 -12.22
C ARG A 144 -4.35 1.07 -12.26
N GLY A 145 -3.68 2.11 -11.79
CA GLY A 145 -4.15 3.49 -11.85
C GLY A 145 -3.80 4.29 -10.61
N HIS A 146 -3.89 5.60 -10.77
CA HIS A 146 -3.76 6.58 -9.71
C HIS A 146 -5.09 7.31 -9.52
N THR A 147 -5.55 7.45 -8.28
CA THR A 147 -6.76 8.22 -7.95
C THR A 147 -6.40 9.44 -7.11
N THR A 148 -6.65 10.64 -7.64
CA THR A 148 -6.56 11.90 -6.89
C THR A 148 -7.83 12.14 -6.07
N GLY A 149 -7.70 12.82 -4.93
CA GLY A 149 -8.81 13.09 -4.03
C GLY A 149 -9.13 11.96 -3.06
N GLN A 150 -8.12 11.16 -2.73
CA GLN A 150 -8.23 10.09 -1.74
C GLN A 150 -7.00 10.08 -0.84
N CYS A 151 -7.25 10.04 0.47
CA CYS A 151 -6.21 9.95 1.49
C CYS A 151 -6.05 8.52 2.02
N HIS A 152 -4.96 8.23 2.70
CA HIS A 152 -4.54 6.90 3.08
C HIS A 152 -5.53 6.25 4.05
N THR A 153 -6.11 7.05 4.95
CA THR A 153 -7.02 6.56 5.98
C THR A 153 -8.06 7.61 6.38
N THR A 154 -9.04 7.20 7.19
CA THR A 154 -10.05 8.10 7.75
C THR A 154 -9.44 9.10 8.71
N GLY A 155 -10.06 10.27 8.86
CA GLY A 155 -9.55 11.35 9.72
C GLY A 155 -8.57 12.28 9.02
N MET A 156 -8.31 12.05 7.72
CA MET A 156 -7.61 12.96 6.82
C MET A 156 -8.60 13.83 6.04
N ARG A 157 -8.06 14.79 5.28
CA ARG A 157 -8.83 15.79 4.54
C ARG A 157 -9.78 15.19 3.50
N ASP A 158 -9.25 14.34 2.63
CA ASP A 158 -10.03 13.70 1.56
C ASP A 158 -10.47 12.28 2.00
N PRO A 159 -11.51 11.69 1.37
CA PRO A 159 -12.01 10.37 1.76
C PRO A 159 -10.92 9.30 1.77
N ALA A 160 -10.99 8.39 2.75
CA ALA A 160 -10.05 7.28 2.86
C ALA A 160 -10.10 6.38 1.62
N GLN A 161 -8.95 6.02 1.07
CA GLN A 161 -8.83 5.26 -0.17
C GLN A 161 -9.55 3.91 -0.10
N TYR A 162 -9.48 3.22 1.04
CA TYR A 162 -10.16 1.93 1.19
C TYR A 162 -11.70 2.03 1.24
N LEU A 163 -12.30 3.23 1.21
CA LEU A 163 -13.75 3.43 1.15
C LEU A 163 -14.29 3.56 -0.29
N ASP A 164 -13.42 3.53 -1.32
CA ASP A 164 -13.85 3.55 -2.72
C ASP A 164 -14.57 2.25 -3.10
N ALA A 165 -15.90 2.27 -3.02
CA ALA A 165 -16.73 1.10 -3.30
C ALA A 165 -16.58 0.57 -4.73
N SER A 166 -16.32 1.45 -5.72
CA SER A 166 -16.18 1.05 -7.12
C SER A 166 -14.87 0.30 -7.35
N ARG A 167 -13.75 0.84 -6.86
CA ARG A 167 -12.46 0.15 -6.91
C ARG A 167 -12.50 -1.13 -6.09
N ASN A 168 -13.07 -1.10 -4.88
CA ASN A 168 -13.18 -2.28 -4.04
C ASN A 168 -13.97 -3.40 -4.71
N ALA A 169 -15.08 -3.07 -5.40
CA ALA A 169 -15.83 -4.07 -6.17
C ALA A 169 -14.99 -4.71 -7.28
N THR A 170 -14.16 -3.91 -7.97
CA THR A 170 -13.24 -4.41 -8.99
C THR A 170 -12.13 -5.28 -8.40
N MET A 171 -11.50 -4.84 -7.29
CA MET A 171 -10.46 -5.60 -6.61
C MET A 171 -11.01 -6.93 -6.07
N ASN A 172 -12.22 -6.92 -5.51
CA ASN A 172 -12.90 -8.13 -5.05
C ASN A 172 -13.22 -9.08 -6.21
N ALA A 173 -13.75 -8.57 -7.32
CA ALA A 173 -14.01 -9.38 -8.51
C ALA A 173 -12.73 -10.01 -9.08
N ASN A 174 -11.63 -9.24 -9.12
CA ASN A 174 -10.34 -9.73 -9.56
C ASN A 174 -9.71 -10.75 -8.59
N ALA A 175 -10.06 -10.70 -7.30
CA ALA A 175 -9.56 -11.60 -6.27
C ALA A 175 -10.38 -12.90 -6.17
N ALA A 176 -11.60 -12.91 -6.71
CA ALA A 176 -12.54 -14.02 -6.62
C ALA A 176 -11.95 -15.30 -7.21
N ARG A 177 -12.07 -16.38 -6.43
CA ARG A 177 -11.62 -17.74 -6.74
C ARG A 177 -12.43 -18.75 -5.95
#